data_AF-A0A662BXZ7-F1
#
_entry.id   AF-A0A662BXZ7-F1
#
_cell.length_a   1.000
_cell.length_b   1.000
_cell.length_c   1.000
_cell.angle_alpha   90.00
_cell.angle_beta   90.00
_cell.angle_gamma   90.00
#
_symmetry.space_group_name_H-M   'P 1'
#
loop_
_entity.id
_entity.type
_entity.pdbx_description
1 polymer ?
#
loop_
_entity_poly.entity_id
_entity_poly.type
_entity_poly.pdbx_seq_one_letter_code
_entity_poly.pdbx_strand_id
1 'polypeptide(L)'
;MSKKETEKKIIEQLKMVFDPEIPVNIYDIGLIYEINVLEEGKVHIVMTLTSPNCPVAESLPLEAKYKAEEVEEVKEVEIELTFEPPWDMEMLTDEAKLELGMM
;
A
#
# COMPACT_ATOMS: atom_id res chain seq x y z
N MET A 1 -7.72 1.32 21.56
CA MET A 1 -6.87 2.13 20.67
C MET A 1 -7.75 2.92 19.71
N SER A 2 -7.28 4.07 19.25
CA SER A 2 -7.99 4.88 18.25
C SER A 2 -7.79 4.31 16.85
N LYS A 3 -8.77 4.49 15.95
CA LYS A 3 -8.65 4.13 14.52
C LYS A 3 -7.35 4.65 13.89
N LYS A 4 -6.95 5.85 14.29
CA LYS A 4 -5.72 6.53 13.85
C LYS A 4 -4.43 5.83 14.30
N GLU A 5 -4.45 5.10 15.41
CA GLU A 5 -3.29 4.31 15.84
C GLU A 5 -3.17 3.02 15.04
N THR A 6 -4.29 2.34 14.78
CA THR A 6 -4.36 1.15 13.93
C THR A 6 -3.91 1.48 12.51
N GLU A 7 -4.39 2.58 11.94
CA GLU A 7 -3.98 3.06 10.62
C GLU A 7 -2.47 3.25 10.53
N LYS A 8 -1.84 3.89 11.52
CA LYS A 8 -0.38 4.04 11.57
C LYS A 8 0.34 2.70 11.60
N LYS A 9 -0.13 1.73 12.39
CA LYS A 9 0.48 0.40 12.44
C LYS A 9 0.38 -0.30 11.08
N ILE A 10 -0.76 -0.17 10.39
CA ILE A 10 -0.95 -0.71 9.04
C ILE A 10 0.03 -0.06 8.07
N ILE A 11 0.17 1.27 8.10
CA ILE A 11 1.14 1.99 7.25
C ILE A 11 2.56 1.46 7.46
N GLU A 12 2.98 1.25 8.70
CA GLU A 12 4.30 0.68 9.01
C GLU A 12 4.47 -0.74 8.46
N GLN A 13 3.42 -1.58 8.48
CA GLN A 13 3.46 -2.91 7.87
C GLN A 13 3.52 -2.83 6.34
N LEU A 14 2.75 -1.93 5.72
CA LEU A 14 2.75 -1.72 4.26
C LEU A 14 4.09 -1.18 3.76
N LYS A 15 4.80 -0.36 4.55
CA LYS A 15 6.17 0.09 4.26
C LYS A 15 7.19 -1.06 4.19
N MET A 16 6.87 -2.24 4.73
CA MET A 16 7.71 -3.44 4.60
C MET A 16 7.47 -4.22 3.32
N VAL A 17 6.45 -3.85 2.53
CA VAL A 17 6.15 -4.45 1.23
C VAL A 17 6.82 -3.62 0.15
N PHE A 18 7.67 -4.26 -0.65
CA PHE A 18 8.45 -3.62 -1.69
C PHE A 18 7.97 -4.08 -3.07
N ASP A 19 7.94 -3.15 -4.01
CA ASP A 19 7.66 -3.51 -5.40
C ASP A 19 8.88 -4.27 -5.98
N PRO A 20 8.68 -5.41 -6.66
CA PRO A 20 9.78 -6.19 -7.21
C PRO A 20 10.38 -5.57 -8.48
N GLU A 21 9.65 -4.67 -9.16
CA GLU A 21 10.15 -3.92 -10.31
C GLU A 21 10.84 -2.62 -9.89
N ILE A 22 10.39 -2.00 -8.79
CA ILE A 22 10.94 -0.74 -8.27
C ILE A 22 11.38 -0.94 -6.82
N PRO A 23 12.67 -0.73 -6.45
CA PRO A 23 13.21 -1.03 -5.11
C PRO A 23 12.77 -0.02 -4.02
N VAL A 24 11.49 0.33 -4.00
CA VAL A 24 10.84 1.26 -3.07
C VAL A 24 9.59 0.57 -2.52
N ASN A 25 9.19 0.94 -1.30
CA ASN A 25 7.99 0.36 -0.68
C ASN A 25 6.70 0.93 -1.28
N ILE A 26 5.65 0.12 -1.30
CA ILE A 26 4.36 0.43 -1.96
C ILE A 26 3.68 1.69 -1.40
N TYR A 27 3.99 2.07 -0.17
CA TYR A 27 3.44 3.26 0.46
C TYR A 27 4.16 4.52 -0.04
N ASP A 28 5.49 4.55 0.02
CA ASP A 28 6.30 5.72 -0.35
C ASP A 28 6.40 5.92 -1.88
N ILE A 29 6.12 4.88 -2.67
CA ILE A 29 5.91 5.01 -4.12
C ILE A 29 4.52 5.54 -4.48
N GLY A 30 3.59 5.64 -3.52
CA GLY A 30 2.26 6.20 -3.75
C GLY A 30 1.28 5.22 -4.38
N LEU A 31 1.47 3.90 -4.22
CA LEU A 31 0.50 2.91 -4.69
C LEU A 31 -0.70 2.79 -3.75
N ILE A 32 -0.58 3.21 -2.50
CA ILE A 32 -1.68 3.22 -1.54
C ILE A 32 -2.41 4.56 -1.63
N TYR A 33 -3.67 4.54 -2.06
CA TYR A 33 -4.49 5.74 -2.21
C TYR A 33 -5.28 6.06 -0.94
N GLU A 34 -5.83 5.04 -0.29
CA GLU A 34 -6.66 5.23 0.89
C GLU A 34 -6.55 4.05 1.85
N ILE A 35 -6.54 4.33 3.16
CA ILE A 35 -6.60 3.33 4.24
C ILE A 35 -7.75 3.70 5.16
N ASN A 36 -8.84 2.94 5.10
CA ASN A 36 -10.01 3.13 5.94
C ASN A 36 -10.08 2.06 7.03
N VAL A 37 -9.84 2.49 8.27
CA VAL A 37 -10.09 1.64 9.45
C VAL A 37 -11.56 1.77 9.83
N LEU A 38 -12.34 0.73 9.49
CA LEU A 38 -13.76 0.63 9.78
C LEU A 38 -14.00 0.21 11.25
N GLU A 39 -15.26 0.01 11.60
CA GLU A 39 -15.62 -0.53 12.91
C GLU A 39 -15.27 -2.02 13.01
N GLU A 40 -15.22 -2.53 14.24
CA GLU A 40 -14.99 -3.96 14.55
C GLU A 40 -13.63 -4.56 14.13
N GLY A 41 -12.68 -3.75 13.65
CA GLY A 41 -11.36 -4.20 13.20
C GLY A 41 -11.31 -4.55 11.71
N LYS A 42 -12.32 -4.16 10.93
CA LYS A 42 -12.27 -4.24 9.46
C LYS A 42 -11.43 -3.10 8.89
N VAL A 43 -10.62 -3.39 7.89
CA VAL A 43 -9.81 -2.40 7.18
C VAL A 43 -10.08 -2.52 5.70
N HIS A 44 -10.37 -1.40 5.05
CA HIS A 44 -10.48 -1.31 3.61
C HIS A 44 -9.31 -0.47 3.09
N ILE A 45 -8.53 -1.02 2.17
CA ILE A 45 -7.36 -0.36 1.58
C ILE A 45 -7.59 -0.24 0.08
N VAL A 46 -7.59 1.00 -0.42
CA VAL A 46 -7.65 1.28 -1.86
C VAL A 46 -6.21 1.47 -2.34
N MET A 47 -5.80 0.66 -3.30
CA MET A 47 -4.48 0.74 -3.90
C MET A 47 -4.52 0.62 -5.41
N THR A 48 -3.43 1.01 -6.04
CA THR A 48 -3.22 0.90 -7.47
C THR A 48 -1.94 0.10 -7.75
N LEU A 49 -1.64 -0.10 -9.03
CA LEU A 49 -0.44 -0.77 -9.49
C LEU A 49 0.27 0.09 -10.53
N THR A 50 1.58 -0.04 -10.58
CA THR A 50 2.42 0.58 -11.61
C THR A 50 2.04 0.12 -13.02
N SER A 51 1.56 -1.13 -13.16
CA SER A 51 1.11 -1.68 -14.44
C SER A 51 0.01 -2.75 -14.26
N PRO A 52 -1.12 -2.67 -15.00
CA PRO A 52 -2.21 -3.66 -14.94
C PRO A 52 -1.84 -5.02 -15.55
N ASN A 53 -0.76 -5.07 -16.34
CA ASN A 53 -0.32 -6.26 -17.07
C ASN A 53 0.85 -7.00 -16.39
N CYS A 54 1.28 -6.56 -15.20
CA CYS A 54 2.43 -7.15 -14.53
C CYS A 54 2.04 -8.47 -13.83
N PRO A 55 2.81 -9.56 -13.95
CA PRO A 55 2.49 -10.84 -13.27
C PRO A 55 2.44 -10.71 -11.73
N VAL A 56 3.02 -9.66 -11.16
CA VAL A 56 2.99 -9.36 -9.72
C VAL A 56 1.78 -8.53 -9.30
N ALA A 57 0.94 -8.11 -10.25
CA ALA A 57 -0.33 -7.40 -10.00
C ALA A 57 -1.29 -8.21 -9.11
N GLU A 58 -1.18 -9.54 -9.11
CA GLU A 58 -1.99 -10.41 -8.27
C GLU A 58 -1.34 -10.71 -6.91
N SER A 59 0.00 -10.62 -6.81
CA SER A 59 0.74 -10.97 -5.59
C SER A 59 0.93 -9.79 -4.64
N LEU A 60 1.19 -8.59 -5.16
CA LEU A 60 1.38 -7.36 -4.37
C LEU A 60 0.17 -7.03 -3.47
N PRO A 61 -1.07 -7.02 -4.00
CA PRO A 61 -2.26 -6.74 -3.20
C PRO A 61 -2.48 -7.79 -2.12
N LEU A 62 -2.16 -9.05 -2.43
CA LEU A 62 -2.25 -10.16 -1.49
C LEU A 62 -1.21 -10.04 -0.37
N GLU A 63 0.02 -9.66 -0.69
CA GLU A 63 1.08 -9.43 0.29
C GLU A 63 0.76 -8.23 1.19
N ALA A 64 0.27 -7.12 0.61
CA ALA A 64 -0.20 -5.96 1.35
C ALA A 64 -1.34 -6.33 2.32
N LYS A 65 -2.31 -7.13 1.86
CA LYS A 65 -3.39 -7.68 2.70
C LYS A 65 -2.82 -8.47 3.88
N TYR A 66 -1.96 -9.44 3.62
CA TYR A 66 -1.38 -10.29 4.67
C TYR A 66 -0.60 -9.47 5.70
N LYS A 67 0.19 -8.50 5.25
CA LYS A 67 0.96 -7.60 6.12
C LYS A 67 0.05 -6.73 6.99
N ALA A 68 -1.04 -6.20 6.43
CA ALA A 68 -2.02 -5.45 7.19
C ALA A 68 -2.77 -6.33 8.21
N GLU A 69 -3.01 -7.62 7.90
CA GLU A 69 -3.60 -8.61 8.81
C GLU A 69 -2.68 -9.04 9.96
N GLU A 70 -1.36 -8.79 9.88
CA GLU A 70 -0.44 -9.05 11.00
C GLU A 70 -0.63 -8.08 12.19
N VAL A 71 -1.37 -6.98 11.98
CA VAL A 71 -1.70 -6.04 13.05
C VAL A 71 -2.78 -6.65 13.94
N GLU A 72 -2.49 -6.86 15.23
CA GLU A 72 -3.37 -7.54 16.20
C GLU A 72 -4.82 -6.99 16.24
N GLU A 73 -4.98 -5.68 16.03
CA GLU A 73 -6.28 -5.02 16.04
C GLU A 73 -7.11 -5.23 14.76
N VAL A 74 -6.49 -5.75 13.70
CA VAL A 74 -7.10 -5.99 12.39
C VAL A 74 -7.67 -7.40 12.36
N LYS A 75 -8.96 -7.52 12.06
CA LYS A 75 -9.65 -8.81 11.91
C LYS A 75 -9.81 -9.25 10.47
N GLU A 76 -9.97 -8.28 9.57
CA GLU A 76 -10.27 -8.53 8.17
C GLU A 76 -9.75 -7.34 7.35
N VAL A 77 -9.01 -7.65 6.30
CA VAL A 77 -8.53 -6.65 5.34
C VAL A 77 -9.17 -6.91 3.98
N GLU A 78 -9.80 -5.87 3.44
CA GLU A 78 -10.29 -5.83 2.07
C GLU A 78 -9.38 -4.91 1.26
N ILE A 79 -8.86 -5.42 0.14
CA ILE A 79 -8.06 -4.65 -0.79
C ILE A 79 -8.92 -4.37 -2.02
N GLU A 80 -9.09 -3.08 -2.33
CA GLU A 80 -9.70 -2.63 -3.57
C GLU A 80 -8.60 -2.14 -4.52
N LEU A 81 -8.52 -2.77 -5.69
CA LEU A 81 -7.62 -2.34 -6.75
C LEU A 81 -8.33 -1.36 -7.67
N THR A 82 -7.83 -0.13 -7.71
CA THR A 82 -8.25 0.88 -8.67
C THR A 82 -7.13 1.22 -9.63
N PHE A 83 -7.50 1.46 -10.89
CA PHE A 83 -6.60 1.99 -11.92
C PHE A 83 -6.97 3.44 -12.30
N GLU A 84 -7.89 4.04 -11.54
CA GLU A 84 -8.35 5.40 -11.74
C GLU A 84 -8.20 6.20 -10.42
N PRO A 85 -7.38 7.27 -10.41
CA PRO A 85 -6.48 7.71 -11.48
C PRO A 85 -5.33 6.70 -11.73
N PRO A 86 -4.76 6.65 -12.94
CA PRO A 86 -3.59 5.82 -13.20
C PRO A 86 -2.41 6.34 -12.38
N TRP A 87 -1.62 5.42 -11.83
CA TRP A 87 -0.39 5.77 -11.15
C TRP A 87 0.62 6.38 -12.13
N ASP A 88 1.34 7.41 -11.69
CA ASP A 88 2.41 8.04 -12.46
C ASP A 88 3.63 8.30 -11.56
N MET A 89 4.83 8.35 -12.16
CA MET A 89 6.08 8.62 -11.44
C MET A 89 6.07 9.98 -10.73
N GLU A 90 5.21 10.92 -11.16
CA GLU A 90 5.02 12.18 -10.43
C GLU A 90 4.53 11.97 -8.98
N MET A 91 3.84 10.86 -8.69
CA MET A 91 3.33 10.49 -7.37
C MET A 91 4.40 9.98 -6.39
N LEU A 92 5.62 9.72 -6.88
CA LEU A 92 6.76 9.36 -6.02
C LEU A 92 7.05 10.49 -5.02
N THR A 93 7.25 10.11 -3.76
CA THR A 93 7.81 11.01 -2.73
C THR A 93 9.21 11.50 -3.12
N ASP A 94 9.64 12.64 -2.59
CA ASP A 94 11.00 13.18 -2.86
C ASP A 94 12.10 12.19 -2.43
N GLU A 95 11.86 11.45 -1.34
CA GLU A 95 12.75 10.39 -0.85
C GLU A 95 12.85 9.24 -1.86
N ALA A 96 11.72 8.78 -2.41
CA ALA A 96 11.71 7.74 -3.43
C ALA A 96 12.37 8.18 -4.75
N LYS A 97 12.18 9.44 -5.16
CA LYS A 97 12.85 10.02 -6.34
C LYS A 97 14.38 10.04 -6.18
N LEU A 98 14.87 10.33 -4.98
CA LEU A 98 16.30 10.33 -4.68
C LEU A 98 16.89 8.91 -4.73
N GLU A 99 16.21 7.92 -4.14
CA GLU A 99 16.62 6.50 -4.16
C GLU A 99 16.70 5.94 -5.59
N LEU A 100 15.82 6.42 -6.49
CA LEU A 100 15.81 6.03 -7.90
C LEU A 100 16.78 6.85 -8.78
N GLY A 101 17.52 7.79 -8.20
CA GLY A 101 18.49 8.62 -8.93
C GLY A 101 17.85 9.60 -9.93
N MET A 102 16.61 10.03 -9.67
CA MET A 102 15.86 10.96 -10.52
C MET A 102 16.09 12.43 -10.15
N MET A 103 17.03 12.72 -9.23
CA MET A 103 17.42 14.05 -8.75
C MET A 103 18.93 14.27 -8.90
#